data_AF-A0A6H9JZ55-F1
#
_entry.id   AF-A0A6H9JZ55-F1
#
_cell.length_a   1.000
_cell.length_b   1.000
_cell.length_c   1.000
_cell.angle_alpha   90.00
_cell.angle_beta   90.00
_cell.angle_gamma   90.00
#
_symmetry.space_group_name_H-M   'P 1'
#
loop_
_entity.id
_entity.type
_entity.pdbx_description
1 polymer ?
#
loop_
_entity_poly.entity_id
_entity_poly.type
_entity_poly.pdbx_seq_one_letter_code
_entity_poly.pdbx_strand_id
1 'polypeptide(L)'
;MFKPYMNVTDEYGKIICRVINLLGDIPPINDRDKAIRDLAADVFDALYESRNLIISGKCIVSFPLARRAYESLSLMVVFALDNKIAKKWMSGKQINNHTVRQLLSKHPMGEKEEMTRDFYKFFSSASHPNRDLVPYRYLGEGNKFVLGSIGQPDLLMTTDFCKKHLGLWFWFVAFFMTHYQKQIHHFDDSCNDLYMKTANEAKKVNNWFIESFNKLLEQYKENLTSGS
;
A
#
# COMPACT_ATOMS: atom_id res chain seq x y z
N MET A 1 11.43 16.40 -5.15
CA MET A 1 10.55 16.31 -3.96
C MET A 1 10.46 14.87 -3.41
N PHE A 2 10.12 13.86 -4.21
CA PHE A 2 9.83 12.50 -3.69
C PHE A 2 11.02 11.59 -3.38
N LYS A 3 12.27 12.06 -3.52
CA LYS A 3 13.48 11.24 -3.31
C LYS A 3 13.53 10.55 -1.94
N PRO A 4 13.20 11.20 -0.79
CA PRO A 4 13.17 10.52 0.50
C PRO A 4 12.18 9.35 0.54
N TYR A 5 11.00 9.52 -0.06
CA TYR A 5 9.99 8.45 -0.17
C TYR A 5 10.46 7.30 -1.07
N MET A 6 11.09 7.60 -2.20
CA MET A 6 11.67 6.57 -3.08
C MET A 6 12.74 5.76 -2.33
N ASN A 7 13.66 6.43 -1.64
CA ASN A 7 14.70 5.76 -0.86
C ASN A 7 14.11 4.84 0.20
N VAL A 8 13.14 5.30 0.98
CA VAL A 8 12.51 4.48 2.04
C VAL A 8 11.78 3.27 1.45
N THR A 9 11.05 3.45 0.34
CA THR A 9 10.35 2.33 -0.32
C THR A 9 11.32 1.35 -0.99
N ASP A 10 12.47 1.81 -1.49
CA ASP A 10 13.55 0.93 -1.97
C ASP A 10 14.15 0.12 -0.81
N GLU A 11 14.38 0.74 0.36
CA GLU A 11 14.88 0.01 1.54
C GLU A 11 13.88 -1.02 2.06
N TYR A 12 12.57 -0.69 2.10
CA TYR A 12 11.54 -1.69 2.39
C TYR A 12 11.52 -2.82 1.37
N GLY A 13 11.68 -2.50 0.08
CA GLY A 13 11.78 -3.50 -0.98
C GLY A 13 12.96 -4.44 -0.76
N LYS A 14 14.14 -3.90 -0.42
CA LYS A 14 15.33 -4.70 -0.11
C LYS A 14 15.13 -5.62 1.08
N ILE A 15 14.48 -5.14 2.15
CA ILE A 15 14.17 -5.97 3.33
C ILE A 15 13.29 -7.15 2.91
N ILE A 16 12.22 -6.91 2.16
CA ILE A 16 11.34 -7.99 1.67
C ILE A 16 12.11 -8.97 0.78
N CYS A 17 12.86 -8.49 -0.21
CA CYS A 17 13.66 -9.36 -1.08
C CYS A 17 14.64 -10.23 -0.27
N ARG A 18 15.26 -9.67 0.76
CA ARG A 18 16.18 -10.39 1.65
C ARG A 18 15.47 -11.50 2.43
N VAL A 19 14.29 -11.21 3.00
CA VAL A 19 13.48 -12.21 3.70
C VAL A 19 12.95 -13.27 2.74
N ILE A 20 12.48 -12.90 1.56
CA ILE A 20 11.99 -13.85 0.54
C ILE A 20 13.11 -14.77 0.05
N ASN A 21 14.32 -14.23 -0.16
CA ASN A 21 15.48 -15.04 -0.54
C ASN A 21 15.79 -16.10 0.52
N LEU A 22 15.76 -15.72 1.80
CA LEU A 22 15.91 -16.65 2.93
C LEU A 22 14.80 -17.71 2.95
N LEU A 23 13.55 -17.31 2.69
CA LEU A 23 12.41 -18.25 2.63
C LEU A 23 12.45 -19.16 1.39
N GLY A 24 13.19 -18.78 0.34
CA GLY A 24 13.34 -19.57 -0.89
C GLY A 24 13.97 -20.94 -0.65
N ASP A 25 14.88 -21.03 0.32
CA ASP A 25 15.56 -22.27 0.70
C ASP A 25 14.77 -23.08 1.76
N ILE A 26 13.66 -22.55 2.26
CA ILE A 26 12.85 -23.15 3.33
C ILE A 26 11.48 -23.53 2.78
N PRO A 27 11.16 -24.83 2.63
CA PRO A 27 9.85 -25.26 2.17
C PRO A 27 8.70 -24.67 3.02
N PRO A 28 7.55 -24.36 2.43
CA PRO A 28 6.40 -23.89 3.20
C PRO A 28 5.95 -24.98 4.18
N ILE A 29 5.70 -24.59 5.43
CA ILE A 29 5.42 -25.53 6.53
C ILE A 29 4.01 -26.13 6.40
N ASN A 30 3.09 -25.42 5.75
CA ASN A 30 1.71 -25.83 5.47
C ASN A 30 1.07 -24.95 4.38
N ASP A 31 -0.14 -25.31 3.97
CA ASP A 31 -0.92 -24.57 2.96
C ASP A 31 -1.15 -23.09 3.33
N ARG A 32 -1.24 -22.77 4.62
CA ARG A 32 -1.39 -21.38 5.07
C ARG A 32 -0.12 -20.59 4.82
N ASP A 33 1.05 -21.14 5.18
CA ASP A 33 2.35 -20.51 4.89
C ASP A 33 2.53 -20.32 3.38
N LYS A 34 2.17 -21.33 2.57
CA LYS A 34 2.14 -21.22 1.11
C LYS A 34 1.26 -20.06 0.63
N ALA A 35 0.02 -19.97 1.11
CA ALA A 35 -0.91 -18.91 0.74
C ALA A 35 -0.42 -17.51 1.15
N ILE A 36 0.25 -17.40 2.32
CA ILE A 36 0.87 -16.14 2.77
C ILE A 36 1.98 -15.72 1.81
N ARG A 37 2.87 -16.65 1.41
CA ARG A 37 3.95 -16.37 0.46
C ARG A 37 3.43 -15.99 -0.93
N ASP A 38 2.37 -16.64 -1.41
CA ASP A 38 1.74 -16.30 -2.69
C ASP A 38 1.15 -14.88 -2.66
N LEU A 39 0.43 -14.51 -1.59
CA LEU A 39 -0.09 -13.15 -1.42
C LEU A 39 1.01 -12.11 -1.25
N ALA A 40 2.12 -12.47 -0.62
CA ALA A 40 3.25 -11.56 -0.43
C ALA A 40 3.87 -11.12 -1.76
N ALA A 41 4.00 -12.04 -2.72
CA ALA A 41 4.45 -11.70 -4.07
C ALA A 41 3.47 -10.71 -4.74
N ASP A 42 2.17 -10.98 -4.67
CA ASP A 42 1.12 -10.10 -5.23
C ASP A 42 1.14 -8.70 -4.58
N VAL A 43 1.35 -8.63 -3.25
CA VAL A 43 1.50 -7.37 -2.53
C VAL A 43 2.74 -6.61 -2.98
N PHE A 44 3.90 -7.28 -3.08
CA PHE A 44 5.16 -6.67 -3.49
C PHE A 44 5.06 -6.08 -4.89
N ASP A 45 4.60 -6.85 -5.88
CA ASP A 45 4.48 -6.41 -7.27
C ASP A 45 3.56 -5.19 -7.37
N ALA A 46 2.39 -5.24 -6.72
CA ALA A 46 1.44 -4.15 -6.73
C ALA A 46 1.98 -2.88 -6.04
N LEU A 47 2.70 -3.01 -4.92
CA LEU A 47 3.33 -1.88 -4.23
C LEU A 47 4.50 -1.30 -5.02
N TYR A 48 5.33 -2.14 -5.64
CA TYR A 48 6.49 -1.72 -6.39
C TYR A 48 6.08 -0.96 -7.66
N GLU A 49 5.16 -1.52 -8.44
CA GLU A 49 4.69 -0.92 -9.70
C GLU A 49 3.87 0.36 -9.48
N SER A 50 3.04 0.40 -8.44
CA SER A 50 2.22 1.59 -8.14
C SER A 50 3.05 2.83 -7.85
N ARG A 51 4.26 2.70 -7.29
CA ARG A 51 5.13 3.83 -6.93
C ARG A 51 5.41 4.74 -8.12
N ASN A 52 5.89 4.16 -9.23
CA ASN A 52 6.30 4.94 -10.40
C ASN A 52 5.12 5.68 -11.03
N LEU A 53 3.94 5.07 -10.98
CA LEU A 53 2.70 5.71 -11.43
C LEU A 53 2.30 6.88 -10.52
N ILE A 54 2.38 6.71 -9.20
CA ILE A 54 2.07 7.77 -8.22
C ILE A 54 3.00 8.98 -8.41
N ILE A 55 4.33 8.77 -8.41
CA ILE A 55 5.29 9.89 -8.52
C ILE A 55 5.22 10.59 -9.89
N SER A 56 4.70 9.90 -10.91
CA SER A 56 4.43 10.47 -12.24
C SER A 56 3.09 11.21 -12.33
N GLY A 57 2.36 11.35 -11.20
CA GLY A 57 1.04 11.98 -11.15
C GLY A 57 -0.10 11.14 -11.72
N LYS A 58 0.14 9.88 -12.08
CA LYS A 58 -0.86 8.96 -12.65
C LYS A 58 -1.64 8.24 -11.54
N CYS A 59 -2.10 8.98 -10.52
CA CYS A 59 -2.70 8.40 -9.30
C CYS A 59 -3.96 7.56 -9.60
N ILE A 60 -4.76 7.94 -10.58
CA ILE A 60 -5.95 7.16 -11.00
C ILE A 60 -5.55 5.81 -11.60
N VAL A 61 -4.42 5.77 -12.33
CA VAL A 61 -3.89 4.54 -12.93
C VAL A 61 -3.20 3.68 -11.87
N SER A 62 -2.54 4.30 -10.88
CA SER A 62 -1.93 3.56 -9.77
C SER A 62 -2.95 2.99 -8.78
N PHE A 63 -4.16 3.56 -8.77
CA PHE A 63 -5.17 3.25 -7.77
C PHE A 63 -5.58 1.77 -7.72
N PRO A 64 -5.90 1.09 -8.84
CA PRO A 64 -6.22 -0.34 -8.81
C PRO A 64 -5.08 -1.21 -8.27
N LEU A 65 -3.82 -0.82 -8.54
CA LEU A 65 -2.65 -1.54 -8.01
C LEU A 65 -2.52 -1.33 -6.49
N ALA A 66 -2.64 -0.09 -6.02
CA ALA A 66 -2.61 0.17 -4.58
C ALA A 66 -3.77 -0.51 -3.83
N ARG A 67 -4.94 -0.64 -4.48
CA ARG A 67 -6.06 -1.44 -3.97
C ARG A 67 -5.72 -2.92 -3.88
N ARG A 68 -5.18 -3.50 -4.96
CA ARG A 68 -4.73 -4.90 -4.98
C ARG A 68 -3.77 -5.18 -3.83
N ALA A 69 -2.77 -4.32 -3.66
CA ALA A 69 -1.81 -4.42 -2.55
C ALA A 69 -2.51 -4.43 -1.19
N TYR A 70 -3.44 -3.50 -0.94
CA TYR A 70 -4.20 -3.45 0.31
C TYR A 70 -5.05 -4.70 0.55
N GLU A 71 -5.82 -5.14 -0.45
CA GLU A 71 -6.70 -6.31 -0.33
C GLU A 71 -5.89 -7.59 -0.09
N SER A 72 -4.79 -7.79 -0.83
CA SER A 72 -3.91 -8.94 -0.67
C SER A 72 -3.17 -8.91 0.67
N LEU A 73 -2.67 -7.75 1.11
CA LEU A 73 -2.01 -7.60 2.41
C LEU A 73 -2.98 -7.87 3.57
N SER A 74 -4.17 -7.26 3.54
CA SER A 74 -5.17 -7.47 4.60
C SER A 74 -5.61 -8.93 4.70
N LEU A 75 -5.78 -9.61 3.55
CA LEU A 75 -6.08 -11.04 3.50
C LEU A 75 -4.93 -11.90 4.03
N MET A 76 -3.69 -11.56 3.66
CA MET A 76 -2.48 -12.22 4.13
C MET A 76 -2.36 -12.17 5.66
N VAL A 77 -2.60 -11.00 6.26
CA VAL A 77 -2.62 -10.86 7.72
C VAL A 77 -3.73 -11.73 8.32
N VAL A 78 -4.94 -11.74 7.75
CA VAL A 78 -6.02 -12.61 8.22
C VAL A 78 -5.66 -14.09 8.17
N PHE A 79 -4.94 -14.56 7.15
CA PHE A 79 -4.50 -15.95 7.08
C PHE A 79 -3.60 -16.33 8.25
N ALA A 80 -2.69 -15.43 8.66
CA ALA A 80 -1.84 -15.66 9.82
C ALA A 80 -2.66 -15.79 11.12
N LEU A 81 -3.77 -15.06 11.22
CA LEU A 81 -4.65 -15.02 12.40
C LEU A 81 -5.68 -16.16 12.44
N ASP A 82 -6.24 -16.55 11.30
CA ASP A 82 -7.28 -17.59 11.20
C ASP A 82 -7.01 -18.56 10.03
N ASN A 83 -6.51 -19.74 10.40
CA ASN A 83 -6.24 -20.82 9.45
C ASN A 83 -7.48 -21.33 8.70
N LYS A 84 -8.69 -21.15 9.26
CA LYS A 84 -9.93 -21.56 8.56
C LYS A 84 -10.17 -20.71 7.32
N ILE A 85 -9.81 -19.43 7.38
CA ILE A 85 -9.94 -18.52 6.24
C ILE A 85 -8.91 -18.86 5.17
N ALA A 86 -7.67 -19.16 5.55
CA ALA A 86 -6.63 -19.63 4.62
C ALA A 86 -7.07 -20.90 3.87
N LYS A 87 -7.58 -21.92 4.59
CA LYS A 87 -8.13 -23.14 3.98
C LYS A 87 -9.28 -22.86 3.02
N LYS A 88 -10.21 -21.98 3.42
CA LYS A 88 -11.33 -21.58 2.56
C LYS A 88 -10.84 -20.95 1.26
N TRP A 89 -9.87 -20.04 1.32
CA TRP A 89 -9.30 -19.41 0.13
C TRP A 89 -8.53 -20.40 -0.76
N MET A 90 -7.71 -21.28 -0.15
CA MET A 90 -6.99 -22.33 -0.86
C MET A 90 -7.92 -23.31 -1.60
N SER A 91 -9.17 -23.48 -1.15
CA SER A 91 -10.20 -24.24 -1.88
C SER A 91 -10.83 -23.49 -3.07
N GLY A 92 -10.29 -22.33 -3.46
CA GLY A 92 -10.80 -21.49 -4.55
C GLY A 92 -11.96 -20.58 -4.19
N LYS A 93 -12.33 -20.47 -2.90
CA LYS A 93 -13.45 -19.60 -2.48
C LYS A 93 -13.00 -18.17 -2.25
N GLN A 94 -13.78 -17.22 -2.76
CA GLN A 94 -13.60 -15.81 -2.45
C GLN A 94 -13.86 -15.52 -0.97
N ILE A 95 -13.02 -14.68 -0.37
CA ILE A 95 -13.21 -14.15 0.98
C ILE A 95 -13.74 -12.71 0.85
N ASN A 96 -14.82 -12.40 1.55
CA ASN A 96 -15.43 -11.08 1.48
C ASN A 96 -14.59 -10.07 2.29
N ASN A 97 -14.30 -8.91 1.71
CA ASN A 97 -13.58 -7.81 2.35
C ASN A 97 -14.20 -7.37 3.69
N HIS A 98 -15.52 -7.42 3.83
CA HIS A 98 -16.19 -7.15 5.11
C HIS A 98 -15.74 -8.15 6.19
N THR A 99 -15.67 -9.44 5.86
CA THR A 99 -15.18 -10.48 6.77
C THR A 99 -13.71 -10.25 7.13
N VAL A 100 -12.87 -9.88 6.17
CA VAL A 100 -11.45 -9.57 6.41
C VAL A 100 -11.31 -8.45 7.45
N ARG A 101 -12.02 -7.33 7.26
CA ARG A 101 -11.97 -6.19 8.21
C ARG A 101 -12.44 -6.56 9.61
N GLN A 102 -13.53 -7.31 9.73
CA GLN A 102 -14.06 -7.75 11.02
C GLN A 102 -13.10 -8.69 11.78
N LEU A 103 -12.29 -9.47 11.07
CA LEU A 103 -11.31 -10.35 11.69
C LEU A 103 -10.06 -9.57 12.13
N LEU A 104 -9.60 -8.62 11.31
CA LEU A 104 -8.50 -7.74 11.66
C LEU A 104 -8.80 -6.92 12.92
N SER A 105 -10.00 -6.36 13.05
CA SER A 105 -10.35 -5.50 14.18
C SER A 105 -10.43 -6.21 15.53
N LYS A 106 -10.59 -7.54 15.53
CA LYS A 106 -10.72 -8.36 16.74
C LYS A 106 -9.38 -8.79 17.33
N HIS A 107 -8.30 -8.73 16.57
CA HIS A 107 -7.03 -9.31 16.97
C HIS A 107 -6.01 -8.23 17.39
N PRO A 108 -5.26 -8.39 18.50
CA PRO A 108 -4.26 -7.41 18.94
C PRO A 108 -3.13 -7.12 17.93
N MET A 109 -2.82 -8.11 17.07
CA MET A 109 -1.87 -7.97 15.95
C MET A 109 -2.53 -7.60 14.62
N GLY A 110 -3.85 -7.39 14.62
CA GLY A 110 -4.58 -6.86 13.48
C GLY A 110 -4.53 -5.33 13.46
N GLU A 111 -5.33 -4.73 12.59
CA GLU A 111 -5.42 -3.28 12.45
C GLU A 111 -6.75 -2.75 12.98
N LYS A 112 -6.75 -1.51 13.49
CA LYS A 112 -7.97 -0.88 14.01
C LYS A 112 -9.04 -0.81 12.91
N GLU A 113 -10.29 -1.01 13.29
CA GLU A 113 -11.41 -1.00 12.32
C GLU A 113 -11.51 0.33 11.58
N GLU A 114 -11.27 1.45 12.26
CA GLU A 114 -11.26 2.78 11.64
C GLU A 114 -10.17 2.91 10.57
N MET A 115 -8.94 2.48 10.88
CA MET A 115 -7.81 2.51 9.95
C MET A 115 -8.04 1.63 8.72
N THR A 116 -8.52 0.39 8.92
CA THR A 116 -8.83 -0.51 7.81
C THR A 116 -10.05 -0.05 7.01
N ARG A 117 -11.04 0.58 7.65
CA ARG A 117 -12.16 1.22 6.95
C ARG A 117 -11.68 2.40 6.12
N ASP A 118 -10.75 3.20 6.62
CA ASP A 118 -10.21 4.35 5.89
C ASP A 118 -9.34 3.91 4.71
N PHE A 119 -8.48 2.90 4.89
CA PHE A 119 -7.76 2.29 3.77
C PHE A 119 -8.71 1.68 2.74
N TYR A 120 -9.72 0.92 3.19
CA TYR A 120 -10.70 0.35 2.28
C TYR A 120 -11.48 1.43 1.54
N LYS A 121 -11.98 2.46 2.24
CA LYS A 121 -12.71 3.57 1.63
C LYS A 121 -11.84 4.30 0.64
N PHE A 122 -10.59 4.60 1.01
CA PHE A 122 -9.65 5.26 0.11
C PHE A 122 -9.36 4.40 -1.11
N PHE A 123 -8.89 3.16 -0.94
CA PHE A 123 -8.48 2.28 -2.04
C PHE A 123 -9.65 1.63 -2.79
N SER A 124 -10.89 1.76 -2.31
CA SER A 124 -12.07 1.25 -3.03
C SER A 124 -12.87 2.36 -3.71
N SER A 125 -12.83 3.61 -3.22
CA SER A 125 -13.67 4.70 -3.73
C SER A 125 -13.45 5.01 -5.21
N ALA A 126 -12.22 4.89 -5.71
CA ALA A 126 -11.87 5.14 -7.10
C ALA A 126 -11.85 3.91 -8.01
N SER A 127 -12.41 2.79 -7.54
CA SER A 127 -12.45 1.55 -8.33
C SER A 127 -13.58 1.55 -9.35
N HIS A 128 -14.62 2.34 -9.08
CA HIS A 128 -15.67 2.63 -10.04
C HIS A 128 -15.38 4.02 -10.61
N PRO A 129 -15.39 4.17 -11.95
CA PRO A 129 -15.20 5.48 -12.56
C PRO A 129 -16.29 6.44 -12.07
N ASN A 130 -15.89 7.60 -11.58
CA ASN A 130 -16.80 8.69 -11.22
C ASN A 130 -16.29 10.02 -11.79
N ARG A 131 -17.17 11.04 -11.82
CA ARG A 131 -16.84 12.35 -12.41
C ARG A 131 -15.75 13.09 -11.63
N ASP A 132 -15.67 12.89 -10.32
CA ASP A 132 -14.69 13.55 -9.46
C ASP A 132 -13.27 12.99 -9.66
N LEU A 133 -13.15 11.77 -10.20
CA LEU A 133 -11.89 11.05 -10.37
C LEU A 133 -11.43 10.97 -11.81
N VAL A 134 -12.34 10.94 -12.79
CA VAL A 134 -11.95 10.98 -14.20
C VAL A 134 -11.82 12.45 -14.60
N PRO A 135 -10.66 13.03 -14.94
CA PRO A 135 -10.58 14.45 -15.29
C PRO A 135 -11.39 14.79 -16.56
N TYR A 136 -11.95 16.01 -16.67
CA TYR A 136 -12.46 16.53 -17.96
C TYR A 136 -11.31 16.60 -18.95
N ARG A 137 -11.47 15.90 -20.07
CA ARG A 137 -10.47 15.87 -21.15
C ARG A 137 -10.85 16.73 -22.34
N TYR A 138 -12.10 17.20 -22.44
CA TYR A 138 -12.58 18.01 -23.57
C TYR A 138 -12.32 17.37 -24.95
N LEU A 139 -12.37 16.03 -25.01
CA LEU A 139 -12.21 15.26 -26.25
C LEU A 139 -13.35 15.63 -27.21
N GLY A 140 -13.02 16.18 -28.38
CA GLY A 140 -14.00 16.64 -29.36
C GLY A 140 -14.48 18.09 -29.17
N GLU A 141 -14.09 18.76 -28.08
CA GLU A 141 -14.41 20.18 -27.79
C GLU A 141 -13.21 21.10 -28.10
N GLY A 142 -12.60 20.93 -29.27
CA GLY A 142 -11.45 21.72 -29.71
C GLY A 142 -10.08 21.25 -29.18
N ASN A 143 -10.03 20.27 -28.27
CA ASN A 143 -8.79 19.67 -27.79
C ASN A 143 -8.38 18.47 -28.68
N LYS A 144 -7.30 18.65 -29.47
CA LYS A 144 -6.94 17.75 -30.59
C LYS A 144 -6.31 16.41 -30.18
N PHE A 145 -5.81 16.26 -28.95
CA PHE A 145 -5.25 14.98 -28.48
C PHE A 145 -5.18 14.91 -26.95
N VAL A 146 -5.89 13.95 -26.33
CA VAL A 146 -6.02 13.85 -24.85
C VAL A 146 -6.00 12.39 -24.37
N LEU A 147 -5.34 11.53 -25.13
CA LEU A 147 -5.10 10.13 -24.79
C LEU A 147 -3.86 10.03 -23.90
N GLY A 148 -4.05 10.34 -22.62
CA GLY A 148 -3.01 10.28 -21.61
C GLY A 148 -3.11 11.46 -20.67
N SER A 149 -3.09 11.20 -19.37
CA SER A 149 -2.88 12.25 -18.38
C SER A 149 -1.42 12.72 -18.47
N ILE A 150 -1.09 13.54 -19.46
CA ILE A 150 0.05 14.46 -19.38
C ILE A 150 -0.48 15.70 -18.67
N GLY A 151 -0.89 15.52 -17.41
CA GLY A 151 -1.27 16.62 -16.53
C GLY A 151 -0.11 16.90 -15.59
N GLN A 152 0.11 18.16 -15.25
CA GLN A 152 0.92 18.50 -14.08
C GLN A 152 0.36 17.71 -12.88
N PRO A 153 1.17 16.93 -12.15
CA PRO A 153 0.68 16.17 -11.01
C PRO A 153 -0.02 17.10 -10.03
N ASP A 154 -1.26 16.79 -9.67
CA ASP A 154 -1.89 17.42 -8.51
C ASP A 154 -1.06 17.03 -7.28
N LEU A 155 -0.34 18.01 -6.73
CA LEU A 155 0.57 17.78 -5.61
C LEU A 155 -0.16 17.36 -4.35
N LEU A 156 -1.40 17.84 -4.12
CA LEU A 156 -2.20 17.47 -2.95
C LEU A 156 -2.60 15.99 -3.04
N MET A 157 -3.16 15.59 -4.18
CA MET A 157 -3.53 14.19 -4.43
C MET A 157 -2.30 13.27 -4.40
N THR A 158 -1.22 13.64 -5.10
CA THR A 158 0.01 12.84 -5.17
C THR A 158 0.63 12.64 -3.78
N THR A 159 0.66 13.69 -2.95
CA THR A 159 1.16 13.63 -1.56
C THR A 159 0.33 12.67 -0.72
N ASP A 160 -1.00 12.71 -0.83
CA ASP A 160 -1.89 11.82 -0.09
C ASP A 160 -1.73 10.34 -0.51
N PHE A 161 -1.57 10.08 -1.82
CA PHE A 161 -1.26 8.76 -2.34
C PHE A 161 0.09 8.24 -1.82
N CYS A 162 1.15 9.04 -1.89
CA CYS A 162 2.46 8.67 -1.36
C CYS A 162 2.40 8.33 0.14
N LYS A 163 1.65 9.11 0.93
CA LYS A 163 1.45 8.85 2.36
C LYS A 163 0.82 7.48 2.62
N LYS A 164 -0.29 7.19 1.94
CA LYS A 164 -1.02 5.92 2.11
C LYS A 164 -0.25 4.72 1.58
N HIS A 165 0.44 4.89 0.46
CA HIS A 165 1.31 3.88 -0.13
C HIS A 165 2.49 3.54 0.78
N LEU A 166 3.12 4.54 1.39
CA LEU A 166 4.16 4.35 2.40
C LEU A 166 3.63 3.57 3.62
N GLY A 167 2.39 3.84 4.04
CA GLY A 167 1.71 3.10 5.10
C GLY A 167 1.54 1.60 4.78
N LEU A 168 1.18 1.26 3.53
CA LEU A 168 1.09 -0.12 3.09
C LEU A 168 2.46 -0.82 3.10
N TRP A 169 3.51 -0.15 2.64
CA TRP A 169 4.88 -0.67 2.72
C TRP A 169 5.31 -0.98 4.14
N PHE A 170 5.07 -0.04 5.07
CA PHE A 170 5.36 -0.27 6.49
C PHE A 170 4.59 -1.48 7.02
N TRP A 171 3.27 -1.56 6.78
CA TRP A 171 2.45 -2.67 7.26
C TRP A 171 2.91 -4.03 6.70
N PHE A 172 3.24 -4.06 5.41
CA PHE A 172 3.73 -5.26 4.75
C PHE A 172 5.04 -5.77 5.35
N VAL A 173 6.03 -4.89 5.53
CA VAL A 173 7.33 -5.26 6.12
C VAL A 173 7.16 -5.64 7.59
N ALA A 174 6.40 -4.86 8.36
CA ALA A 174 6.14 -5.15 9.78
C ALA A 174 5.50 -6.52 9.97
N PHE A 175 4.53 -6.89 9.11
CA PHE A 175 3.94 -8.22 9.11
C PHE A 175 4.99 -9.29 8.84
N PHE A 176 5.81 -9.16 7.80
CA PHE A 176 6.83 -10.15 7.45
C PHE A 176 7.86 -10.35 8.56
N MET A 177 8.40 -9.25 9.09
CA MET A 177 9.39 -9.28 10.16
C MET A 177 8.84 -9.96 11.42
N THR A 178 7.55 -9.78 11.71
CA THR A 178 6.89 -10.40 12.87
C THR A 178 6.54 -11.86 12.60
N HIS A 179 5.94 -12.17 11.45
CA HIS A 179 5.45 -13.50 11.11
C HIS A 179 6.58 -14.52 10.95
N TYR A 180 7.68 -14.11 10.33
CA TYR A 180 8.86 -14.95 10.10
C TYR A 180 10.02 -14.63 11.05
N GLN A 181 9.76 -13.95 12.18
CA GLN A 181 10.80 -13.49 13.10
C GLN A 181 11.79 -14.58 13.50
N LYS A 182 11.31 -15.81 13.76
CA LYS A 182 12.16 -16.93 14.18
C LYS A 182 13.10 -17.36 13.06
N GLN A 183 12.60 -17.45 11.84
CA GLN A 183 13.40 -17.81 10.66
C GLN A 183 14.41 -16.69 10.37
N ILE A 184 13.98 -15.43 10.41
CA ILE A 184 14.84 -14.27 10.16
C ILE A 184 15.96 -14.21 11.20
N HIS A 185 15.66 -14.29 12.49
CA HIS A 185 16.67 -14.27 13.56
C HIS A 185 17.63 -15.48 13.46
N HIS A 186 17.18 -16.64 12.96
CA HIS A 186 18.07 -17.78 12.84
C HIS A 186 19.17 -17.58 11.78
N PHE A 187 18.86 -16.89 10.68
CA PHE A 187 19.77 -16.76 9.53
C PHE A 187 20.34 -15.35 9.35
N ASP A 188 19.72 -14.32 9.94
CA ASP A 188 20.04 -12.93 9.66
C ASP A 188 19.57 -11.95 10.75
N ASP A 189 20.33 -11.91 11.85
CA ASP A 189 20.06 -11.00 12.97
C ASP A 189 20.10 -9.51 12.58
N SER A 190 20.86 -9.15 11.54
CA SER A 190 20.99 -7.75 11.08
C SER A 190 19.73 -7.22 10.39
N CYS A 191 18.82 -8.10 9.96
CA CYS A 191 17.60 -7.72 9.25
C CYS A 191 16.66 -6.89 10.15
N ASN A 192 16.64 -7.16 11.46
CA ASN A 192 15.84 -6.41 12.42
C ASN A 192 16.35 -4.98 12.60
N ASP A 193 17.66 -4.78 12.71
CA ASP A 193 18.26 -3.45 12.83
C ASP A 193 17.99 -2.62 11.57
N LEU A 194 18.11 -3.24 10.39
CA LEU A 194 17.76 -2.61 9.12
C LEU A 194 16.28 -2.21 9.09
N TYR A 195 15.37 -3.10 9.49
CA TYR A 195 13.96 -2.78 9.59
C TYR A 195 13.69 -1.60 10.53
N MET A 196 14.27 -1.60 11.73
CA MET A 196 14.06 -0.52 12.71
C MET A 196 14.59 0.82 12.19
N LYS A 197 15.75 0.82 11.52
CA LYS A 197 16.29 2.00 10.87
C LYS A 197 15.35 2.52 9.78
N THR A 198 14.92 1.66 8.86
CA THR A 198 14.03 2.03 7.75
C THR A 198 12.67 2.50 8.27
N ALA A 199 12.10 1.86 9.29
CA ALA A 199 10.85 2.29 9.92
C ALA A 199 10.95 3.68 10.55
N ASN A 200 12.07 3.99 11.21
CA ASN A 200 12.32 5.32 11.77
C ASN A 200 12.46 6.39 10.67
N GLU A 201 13.12 6.08 9.56
CA GLU A 201 13.20 6.97 8.39
C GLU A 201 11.83 7.17 7.72
N ALA A 202 11.06 6.09 7.56
CA ALA A 202 9.70 6.14 7.03
C ALA A 202 8.80 7.03 7.88
N LYS A 203 8.92 6.96 9.21
CA LYS A 203 8.17 7.84 10.13
C LYS A 203 8.48 9.31 9.88
N LYS A 204 9.75 9.67 9.65
CA LYS A 204 10.15 11.05 9.31
C LYS A 204 9.54 11.50 7.98
N VAL A 205 9.60 10.64 6.96
CA VAL A 205 9.01 10.92 5.64
C VAL A 205 7.49 11.06 5.73
N ASN A 206 6.81 10.22 6.53
CA ASN A 206 5.37 10.29 6.74
C ASN A 206 4.95 11.61 7.43
N ASN A 207 5.69 12.04 8.45
CA ASN A 207 5.44 13.33 9.11
C ASN A 207 5.59 14.49 8.13
N TRP A 208 6.64 14.47 7.31
CA TRP A 208 6.84 15.45 6.25
C TRP A 208 5.70 15.46 5.22
N PHE A 209 5.15 14.29 4.85
CA PHE A 209 3.97 14.22 3.99
C PHE A 209 2.72 14.81 4.65
N ILE A 210 2.52 14.61 5.96
CA ILE A 210 1.38 15.18 6.70
C ILE A 210 1.48 16.72 6.70
N GLU A 211 2.65 17.27 7.03
CA GLU A 211 2.90 18.71 7.02
C GLU A 211 2.69 19.30 5.61
N SER A 212 3.25 18.64 4.59
CA SER A 212 3.12 19.08 3.20
C SER A 212 1.67 19.03 2.72
N PHE A 213 0.92 17.98 3.08
CA PHE A 213 -0.49 17.85 2.73
C PHE A 213 -1.34 18.96 3.35
N ASN A 214 -1.15 19.24 4.65
CA ASN A 214 -1.91 20.29 5.34
C ASN A 214 -1.64 21.66 4.72
N LYS A 215 -0.37 21.98 4.43
CA LYS A 215 0.00 23.23 3.75
C LYS A 215 -0.63 23.35 2.37
N LEU A 216 -0.59 22.28 1.56
CA LEU A 216 -1.19 22.26 0.23
C LEU A 216 -2.72 22.41 0.30
N LEU A 217 -3.36 21.82 1.32
CA LEU A 217 -4.79 21.91 1.53
C LEU A 217 -5.24 23.33 1.91
N GLU A 218 -4.46 24.04 2.74
CA GLU A 218 -4.69 25.45 3.07
C GLU A 218 -4.59 26.33 1.83
N GLN A 219 -3.51 26.20 1.06
CA GLN A 219 -3.32 26.93 -0.19
C GLN A 219 -4.46 26.67 -1.20
N TYR A 220 -4.90 25.42 -1.31
CA TYR A 220 -6.02 25.06 -2.17
C TYR A 220 -7.32 25.74 -1.74
N LYS A 221 -7.60 25.82 -0.44
CA LYS A 221 -8.77 26.53 0.09
C LYS A 221 -8.70 28.04 -0.15
N GLU A 222 -7.54 28.66 0.06
CA GLU A 222 -7.32 30.09 -0.17
C GLU A 222 -7.56 30.48 -1.64
N ASN A 223 -7.07 29.65 -2.57
CA ASN A 223 -7.28 29.84 -4.01
C ASN A 223 -8.75 29.69 -4.43
N LEU A 224 -9.52 28.83 -3.77
CA LEU A 224 -10.96 28.70 -4.02
C LEU A 224 -11.74 29.93 -3.54
N THR A 225 -11.31 30.57 -2.45
CA THR A 225 -11.96 31.77 -1.89
C THR A 225 -11.56 33.09 -2.56
N SER A 226 -10.44 33.11 -3.27
CA SER A 226 -9.92 34.31 -3.97
C SER A 226 -10.25 34.34 -5.47
N GLY A 227 -10.78 33.24 -6.01
CA GLY A 227 -11.27 33.12 -7.40
C GLY A 227 -12.79 33.25 -7.56
N SER A 228 -13.51 33.62 -6.49
CA SER A 228 -14.96 33.91 -6.44
C SER A 228 -15.20 35.39 -6.17
#